data_AF-A0A011AHW1-F1
#
_entry.id   AF-A0A011AHW1-F1
#
_cell.length_a   1.000
_cell.length_b   1.000
_cell.length_c   1.000
_cell.angle_alpha   90.00
_cell.angle_beta   90.00
_cell.angle_gamma   90.00
#
_symmetry.space_group_name_H-M   'P 1'
#
loop_
_entity.id
_entity.type
_entity.pdbx_description
1 polymer ?
#
loop_
_entity_poly.entity_id
_entity_poly.type
_entity_poly.pdbx_seq_one_letter_code
_entity_poly.pdbx_strand_id
1 'polypeptide(L)'
;MTPDECFDDILDELTPEGVHTATMFGSRALKRETKVFAVVHTEDAVFRLGRGTPAHADALALDGAELFDPSGRGRPMKDWVRVPAEHTDHWLPFAQAALAYLRGA
;
A
#
# COMPACT_ATOMS: atom_id res chain seq x y z
N MET A 1 -7.54 13.71 -9.95
CA MET A 1 -7.78 12.33 -9.50
C MET A 1 -7.61 12.33 -8.00
N THR A 2 -8.62 11.90 -7.27
CA THR A 2 -8.54 11.76 -5.81
C THR A 2 -7.76 10.48 -5.48
N PRO A 3 -7.19 10.38 -4.27
CA PRO A 3 -6.61 9.14 -3.76
C PRO A 3 -7.51 7.93 -3.91
N ASP A 4 -8.81 8.10 -3.63
CA ASP A 4 -9.80 7.04 -3.78
C ASP A 4 -9.95 6.59 -5.24
N GLU A 5 -10.01 7.53 -6.20
CA GLU A 5 -10.06 7.22 -7.64
C GLU A 5 -8.81 6.44 -8.09
N CYS A 6 -7.61 6.87 -7.69
CA CYS A 6 -6.38 6.13 -7.99
C CYS A 6 -6.43 4.70 -7.41
N PHE A 7 -7.07 4.52 -6.26
CA PHE A 7 -7.19 3.23 -5.60
C PHE A 7 -8.25 2.33 -6.24
N ASP A 8 -9.31 2.90 -6.81
CA ASP A 8 -10.26 2.21 -7.68
C ASP A 8 -9.57 1.71 -8.95
N ASP A 9 -8.76 2.53 -9.62
CA ASP A 9 -7.98 2.10 -10.79
C ASP A 9 -7.03 0.93 -10.45
N ILE A 10 -6.35 0.99 -9.30
CA ILE A 10 -5.52 -0.12 -8.81
C ILE A 10 -6.35 -1.37 -8.55
N LEU A 11 -7.55 -1.23 -7.98
CA LEU A 11 -8.43 -2.37 -7.75
C LEU A 11 -8.87 -3.01 -9.06
N ASP A 12 -9.30 -2.23 -10.06
CA ASP A 12 -9.71 -2.74 -11.37
C ASP A 12 -8.57 -3.52 -12.04
N GLU A 13 -7.36 -2.96 -12.04
CA GLU A 13 -6.16 -3.61 -12.60
C GLU A 13 -5.79 -4.92 -11.88
N LEU A 14 -5.93 -4.97 -10.55
CA LEU A 14 -5.54 -6.14 -9.75
C LEU A 14 -6.69 -7.13 -9.48
N THR A 15 -7.93 -6.79 -9.85
CA THR A 15 -9.09 -7.69 -9.69
C THR A 15 -8.88 -9.06 -10.36
N PRO A 16 -8.32 -9.16 -11.59
CA PRO A 16 -7.99 -10.44 -12.23
C PRO A 16 -7.01 -11.31 -11.42
N GLU A 17 -6.25 -10.69 -10.51
CA GLU A 17 -5.26 -11.35 -9.67
C GLU A 17 -5.83 -11.87 -8.32
N GLY A 18 -7.15 -11.73 -8.13
CA GLY A 18 -7.88 -12.12 -6.92
C GLY A 18 -7.82 -11.08 -5.80
N VAL A 19 -7.61 -9.81 -6.16
CA VAL A 19 -7.63 -8.69 -5.21
C VAL A 19 -9.07 -8.22 -5.01
N HIS A 20 -9.41 -7.90 -3.76
CA HIS A 20 -10.72 -7.39 -3.37
C HIS A 20 -10.57 -6.25 -2.37
N THR A 21 -11.63 -5.44 -2.27
CA THR A 21 -11.72 -4.41 -1.24
C THR A 21 -11.88 -5.02 0.15
N ALA A 22 -11.38 -4.30 1.13
CA ALA A 22 -11.46 -4.59 2.54
C ALA A 22 -11.49 -3.28 3.33
N THR A 23 -11.59 -3.41 4.64
CA THR A 23 -11.42 -2.30 5.57
C THR A 23 -10.33 -2.67 6.56
N MET A 24 -9.38 -1.76 6.78
CA MET A 24 -8.34 -1.90 7.79
C MET A 24 -8.27 -0.58 8.57
N PHE A 25 -8.32 -0.66 9.91
CA PHE A 25 -8.31 0.53 10.77
C PHE A 25 -9.37 1.60 10.42
N GLY A 26 -10.56 1.17 9.98
CA GLY A 26 -11.63 2.07 9.56
C GLY A 26 -11.43 2.74 8.19
N SER A 27 -10.34 2.39 7.49
CA SER A 27 -10.00 2.94 6.17
C SER A 27 -10.11 1.89 5.08
N ARG A 28 -10.30 2.34 3.84
CA ARG A 28 -10.42 1.47 2.67
C ARG A 28 -9.09 0.76 2.41
N ALA A 29 -9.15 -0.52 2.10
CA ALA A 29 -7.98 -1.35 1.91
C ALA A 29 -8.15 -2.35 0.76
N LEU A 30 -7.04 -2.84 0.23
CA LEU A 30 -6.98 -3.97 -0.69
C LEU A 30 -6.42 -5.18 0.03
N LYS A 31 -7.09 -6.31 -0.19
CA LYS A 31 -6.64 -7.62 0.28
C LYS A 31 -6.62 -8.61 -0.86
N ARG A 32 -5.79 -9.63 -0.68
CA ARG A 32 -5.85 -10.86 -1.45
C ARG A 32 -6.07 -12.00 -0.49
N GLU A 33 -7.07 -12.85 -0.77
CA GLU A 33 -7.52 -13.90 0.14
C GLU A 33 -7.85 -13.34 1.54
N THR A 34 -7.00 -13.60 2.54
CA THR A 34 -7.12 -13.14 3.92
C THR A 34 -6.11 -12.06 4.30
N LYS A 35 -5.15 -11.74 3.43
CA LYS A 35 -4.04 -10.82 3.72
C LYS A 35 -4.28 -9.44 3.10
N VAL A 36 -4.35 -8.41 3.93
CA VAL A 36 -4.35 -7.00 3.49
C VAL A 36 -2.93 -6.61 3.09
N PHE A 37 -2.80 -5.84 2.00
CA PHE A 37 -1.50 -5.36 1.50
C PHE A 37 -1.47 -3.91 1.06
N ALA A 38 -2.62 -3.27 0.86
CA ALA A 38 -2.67 -1.84 0.59
C ALA A 38 -3.81 -1.20 1.41
N VAL A 39 -3.62 0.02 1.87
CA VAL A 39 -4.63 0.84 2.56
C VAL A 39 -4.58 2.23 1.95
N VAL A 40 -5.72 2.86 1.69
CA VAL A 40 -5.79 4.24 1.21
C VAL A 40 -6.44 5.13 2.27
N HIS A 41 -5.90 6.33 2.39
CA HIS A 41 -6.38 7.43 3.19
C HIS A 41 -6.53 8.68 2.30
N THR A 42 -7.16 9.71 2.84
CA THR A 42 -7.49 10.95 2.10
C THR A 42 -6.27 11.67 1.52
N GLU A 43 -5.06 11.42 2.05
CA GLU A 43 -3.83 12.13 1.64
C GLU A 43 -2.66 11.19 1.35
N ASP A 44 -2.82 9.88 1.56
CA ASP A 44 -1.73 8.90 1.39
C ASP A 44 -2.26 7.48 1.18
N ALA A 45 -1.38 6.60 0.70
CA ALA A 45 -1.62 5.18 0.64
C ALA A 45 -0.49 4.43 1.33
N VAL A 46 -0.81 3.27 1.91
CA VAL A 46 0.12 2.45 2.65
C VAL A 46 0.22 1.09 1.98
N PHE A 47 1.43 0.66 1.66
CA PHE A 47 1.69 -0.60 0.96
C PHE A 47 2.58 -1.54 1.78
N ARG A 48 2.22 -2.82 1.81
CA ARG A 48 3.00 -3.89 2.42
C ARG A 48 4.05 -4.42 1.45
N LEU A 49 5.18 -3.72 1.37
CA LEU A 49 6.25 -4.01 0.41
C LEU A 49 7.26 -5.04 0.91
N GLY A 50 7.23 -5.37 2.20
CA GLY A 50 8.17 -6.32 2.81
C GLY A 50 9.52 -5.67 3.10
N ARG A 51 9.98 -5.76 4.35
CA ARG A 51 11.20 -5.10 4.78
C ARG A 51 12.40 -5.60 3.98
N GLY A 52 13.12 -4.68 3.35
CA GLY A 52 14.37 -4.96 2.64
C GLY A 52 14.19 -5.48 1.21
N THR A 53 12.97 -5.44 0.66
CA THR A 53 12.75 -5.60 -0.78
C THR A 53 13.18 -4.33 -1.53
N PRO A 54 13.48 -4.41 -2.83
CA PRO A 54 13.75 -3.23 -3.66
C PRO A 54 12.61 -2.21 -3.60
N ALA A 55 11.37 -2.65 -3.78
CA ALA A 55 10.20 -1.78 -3.74
C ALA A 55 10.04 -1.06 -2.40
N HIS A 56 10.36 -1.71 -1.28
CA HIS A 56 10.37 -1.07 0.03
C HIS A 56 11.43 0.03 0.13
N ALA A 57 12.62 -0.18 -0.43
CA ALA A 57 13.67 0.85 -0.47
C ALA A 57 13.28 2.01 -1.39
N ASP A 58 12.73 1.72 -2.57
CA ASP A 58 12.27 2.72 -3.53
C ASP A 58 11.14 3.59 -2.96
N ALA A 59 10.15 2.97 -2.30
CA ALA A 59 9.07 3.70 -1.66
C ALA A 59 9.58 4.62 -0.54
N LEU A 60 10.53 4.17 0.29
CA LEU A 60 11.13 5.00 1.35
C LEU A 60 12.08 6.08 0.82
N ALA A 61 12.48 6.02 -0.45
CA ALA A 61 13.29 7.05 -1.08
C ALA A 61 12.44 8.24 -1.57
N LEU A 62 11.11 8.10 -1.63
CA LEU A 62 10.21 9.17 -2.00
C LEU A 62 10.11 10.22 -0.88
N ASP A 63 10.02 11.49 -1.28
CA ASP A 63 9.87 12.58 -0.33
C ASP A 63 8.54 12.44 0.44
N GLY A 64 8.60 12.58 1.76
CA GLY A 64 7.44 12.40 2.65
C GLY A 64 7.01 10.95 2.89
N ALA A 65 7.66 9.95 2.27
CA ALA A 65 7.38 8.56 2.55
C ALA A 65 8.06 8.08 3.84
N GLU A 66 7.34 7.26 4.61
CA GLU A 66 7.79 6.79 5.92
C GLU A 66 7.25 5.40 6.24
N LEU A 67 7.82 4.74 7.25
CA LEU A 67 7.25 3.48 7.72
C LEU A 67 5.91 3.71 8.40
N PHE A 68 4.93 2.87 8.09
CA PHE A 68 3.58 3.01 8.62
C PHE A 68 3.53 2.69 10.12
N ASP A 69 3.18 3.68 10.94
CA ASP A 69 2.91 3.50 12.38
C ASP A 69 1.43 3.77 12.70
N PRO A 70 0.54 2.75 12.63
CA PRO A 70 -0.86 2.93 12.98
C PRO A 70 -1.08 3.18 14.47
N SER A 71 -0.07 2.91 15.32
CA SER A 71 -0.17 3.12 16.76
C SER A 71 0.15 4.55 17.18
N GLY A 72 0.90 5.30 16.36
CA GLY A 72 1.43 6.62 16.69
C GLY A 72 2.35 6.63 17.92
N ARG A 73 2.88 5.46 18.34
CA ARG A 73 3.71 5.30 19.55
C ARG A 73 5.17 5.00 19.23
N GLY A 74 5.62 5.29 18.01
CA GLY A 74 6.98 4.99 17.56
C GLY A 74 7.22 3.49 17.34
N ARG A 75 6.17 2.76 16.94
CA ARG A 75 6.24 1.32 16.65
C ARG A 75 5.78 1.03 15.21
N PRO A 76 6.54 1.53 14.22
CA PRO A 76 6.18 1.34 12.83
C PRO A 76 6.22 -0.15 12.44
N MET A 77 5.26 -0.54 11.59
CA MET A 77 5.27 -1.81 10.90
C MET A 77 6.33 -1.78 9.80
N LYS A 78 7.43 -2.50 10.02
CA LYS A 78 8.63 -2.43 9.16
C LYS A 78 8.44 -2.95 7.73
N ASP A 79 7.36 -3.67 7.47
CA ASP A 79 7.02 -4.16 6.13
C ASP A 79 6.12 -3.21 5.35
N TRP A 80 5.63 -2.14 6.00
CA TRP A 80 4.63 -1.23 5.47
C TRP A 80 5.21 0.16 5.30
N VAL A 81 5.01 0.73 4.12
CA VAL A 81 5.46 2.08 3.78
C VAL A 81 4.25 2.93 3.45
N ARG A 82 4.14 4.09 4.10
CA ARG A 82 3.21 5.16 3.79
C ARG A 82 3.81 6.01 2.66
N VAL A 83 3.04 6.21 1.60
CA VAL A 83 3.41 6.96 0.40
C VAL A 83 2.39 8.10 0.22
N PRO A 84 2.82 9.37 0.26
CA PRO A 84 1.94 10.52 0.05
C PRO A 84 1.21 10.49 -1.30
N ALA A 85 0.04 11.14 -1.37
CA ALA A 85 -0.73 11.31 -2.61
C ALA A 85 -0.03 12.15 -3.68
N GLU A 86 1.05 12.86 -3.33
CA GLU A 86 1.94 13.53 -4.29
C GLU A 86 2.65 12.52 -5.21
N HIS A 87 2.73 11.25 -4.81
CA HIS A 87 3.37 10.17 -5.55
C HIS A 87 2.37 9.11 -6.05
N THR A 88 1.13 9.51 -6.36
CA THR A 88 0.09 8.59 -6.88
C THR A 88 0.53 7.82 -8.12
N ASP A 89 1.38 8.40 -8.96
CA ASP A 89 1.98 7.72 -10.12
C ASP A 89 2.76 6.43 -9.74
N HIS A 90 3.26 6.36 -8.50
CA HIS A 90 3.98 5.19 -7.99
C HIS A 90 3.10 4.16 -7.28
N TRP A 91 1.82 4.49 -7.00
CA TRP A 91 0.95 3.64 -6.18
C TRP A 91 0.64 2.30 -6.85
N LEU A 92 0.34 2.28 -8.14
CA LEU A 92 0.08 1.03 -8.87
C LEU A 92 1.31 0.10 -8.88
N PRO A 93 2.53 0.56 -9.25
CA PRO A 93 3.75 -0.23 -9.11
C PRO A 93 3.97 -0.79 -7.70
N PHE A 94 3.72 -0.01 -6.65
CA PHE A 94 3.86 -0.47 -5.27
C PHE A 94 2.78 -1.46 -4.87
N ALA A 95 1.53 -1.29 -5.33
CA ALA A 95 0.46 -2.26 -5.10
C ALA A 95 0.78 -3.62 -5.76
N GLN A 96 1.30 -3.60 -6.99
CA GLN A 96 1.78 -4.80 -7.70
C GLN A 96 2.95 -5.45 -6.94
N ALA A 97 3.92 -4.67 -6.47
CA ALA A 97 5.05 -5.18 -5.70
C ALA A 97 4.60 -5.80 -4.36
N ALA A 98 3.65 -5.15 -3.67
CA ALA A 98 3.06 -5.67 -2.43
C ALA A 98 2.30 -6.99 -2.66
N LEU A 99 1.57 -7.09 -3.77
CA LEU A 99 0.87 -8.30 -4.18
C LEU A 99 1.85 -9.44 -4.52
N ALA A 100 2.94 -9.13 -5.22
CA ALA A 100 4.01 -10.08 -5.51
C ALA A 100 4.71 -10.55 -4.23
N TYR A 101 4.99 -9.64 -3.29
CA TYR A 101 5.53 -9.97 -1.98
C TYR A 101 4.59 -10.91 -1.21
N LEU A 102 3.28 -10.64 -1.20
CA LEU A 102 2.29 -11.52 -0.55
C LEU A 102 2.27 -12.96 -1.11
N ARG A 103 2.60 -13.14 -2.39
CA ARG A 103 2.68 -14.45 -3.05
C ARG A 103 3.93 -15.23 -2.67
N GLY A 104 5.03 -14.53 -2.45
CA GLY A 104 6.32 -15.12 -2.08
C GLY A 104 6.55 -15.27 -0.58
N ALA A 105 5.70 -14.67 0.26
CA ALA A 105 5.83 -14.59 1.72
C ALA A 105 4.95 -15.56 2.52
#